data_AF-A0A3D3M227-F1
#
_entry.id   AF-A0A3D3M227-F1
#
_cell.length_a   1.000
_cell.length_b   1.000
_cell.length_c   1.000
_cell.angle_alpha   90.00
_cell.angle_beta   90.00
_cell.angle_gamma   90.00
#
_symmetry.space_group_name_H-M   'P 1'
#
loop_
_entity.id
_entity.type
_entity.pdbx_description
1 polymer ?
#
loop_
_entity_poly.entity_id
_entity_poly.type
_entity_poly.pdbx_seq_one_letter_code
_entity_poly.pdbx_strand_id
1 'polypeptide(L)' 'MSETTRLSKRLIAQLGCSRREADLYIGGGWVTVDGEIIDEPQFQVDQQVVALLPGAKADAPEPVTLLLHQEAG' A
#
# COMPACT_ATOMS: atom_id res chain seq x y z
N MET A 1 -10.78 19.54 -12.31
CA MET A 1 -10.38 18.12 -12.31
C MET A 1 -9.25 18.01 -11.31
N SER A 2 -9.43 17.30 -10.20
CA SER A 2 -8.33 17.08 -9.26
C SER A 2 -7.25 16.26 -9.96
N GLU A 3 -5.99 16.65 -9.82
CA GLU A 3 -4.87 15.86 -10.34
C GLU A 3 -4.66 14.67 -9.39
N THR A 4 -4.88 13.46 -9.88
CA THR A 4 -4.62 12.24 -9.10
C THR A 4 -3.14 11.87 -9.21
N THR A 5 -2.59 11.28 -8.15
CA THR A 5 -1.25 10.71 -8.13
C THR A 5 -1.29 9.28 -7.63
N ARG A 6 -0.29 8.48 -8.03
CA ARG A 6 -0.09 7.14 -7.49
C ARG A 6 0.21 7.21 -5.98
N LEU A 7 -0.36 6.29 -5.22
CA LEU A 7 -0.19 6.16 -3.77
C LEU A 7 1.30 6.03 -3.39
N SER A 8 2.07 5.23 -4.13
CA SER A 8 3.53 5.14 -3.95
C SER A 8 4.22 6.51 -4.10
N LYS A 9 3.86 7.30 -5.12
CA LYS A 9 4.41 8.65 -5.32
C LYS A 9 3.98 9.61 -4.19
N ARG A 10 2.75 9.48 -3.67
CA ARG A 10 2.24 10.28 -2.54
C ARG A 10 3.02 9.99 -1.26
N LEU A 11 3.25 8.71 -0.95
CA LEU A 11 4.01 8.26 0.23
C LEU A 11 5.47 8.69 0.19
N ILE A 12 6.14 8.57 -0.97
CA ILE A 12 7.50 9.07 -1.16
C ILE A 12 7.57 10.56 -0.82
N ALA A 13 6.62 11.35 -1.33
CA ALA A 13 6.58 12.79 -1.07
C ALA A 13 6.28 13.15 0.40
N GLN A 14 5.46 12.36 1.10
CA GLN A 14 5.09 12.59 2.50
C GLN A 14 6.17 12.15 3.50
N LEU A 15 6.81 11.01 3.26
CA LEU A 15 7.72 10.38 4.21
C LEU A 15 9.20 10.55 3.85
N GLY A 16 9.51 10.94 2.61
CA GLY A 16 10.90 10.99 2.11
C GLY A 16 11.55 9.61 1.94
N CYS A 17 10.75 8.53 1.97
CA CYS A 17 11.23 7.17 1.79
C CYS A 17 11.57 6.86 0.31
N SER A 18 12.32 5.79 0.08
CA SER A 18 12.58 5.28 -1.26
C SER A 18 11.31 4.70 -1.90
N ARG A 19 11.29 4.61 -3.24
CA ARG A 19 10.19 3.93 -3.95
C ARG A 19 9.98 2.50 -3.48
N ARG A 20 11.08 1.76 -3.24
CA ARG A 20 11.01 0.39 -2.75
C ARG A 20 10.35 0.31 -1.38
N GLU A 21 10.70 1.20 -0.45
CA GLU A 21 10.07 1.22 0.87
C GLU A 21 8.58 1.58 0.77
N ALA A 22 8.21 2.56 -0.05
CA ALA A 22 6.81 2.89 -0.28
C ALA A 22 6.03 1.67 -0.81
N ASP A 23 6.57 0.96 -1.80
CA ASP A 23 5.94 -0.22 -2.37
C ASP A 23 5.82 -1.36 -1.31
N LEU A 24 6.81 -1.51 -0.42
CA LEU A 24 6.78 -2.49 0.67
C LEU A 24 5.79 -2.12 1.78
N TYR A 25 5.68 -0.84 2.15
CA TYR A 25 4.67 -0.40 3.11
C TYR A 25 3.26 -0.63 2.58
N ILE A 26 3.03 -0.28 1.31
CA ILE A 26 1.73 -0.45 0.66
C ILE A 26 1.41 -1.94 0.56
N GLY A 27 2.23 -2.73 -0.14
CA GLY A 27 1.97 -4.17 -0.33
C GLY A 27 2.01 -4.99 0.97
N GLY A 28 2.65 -4.47 2.03
CA GLY A 28 2.64 -5.04 3.37
C GLY A 28 1.40 -4.70 4.20
N GLY A 29 0.44 -3.94 3.65
CA GLY A 29 -0.80 -3.57 4.33
C GLY A 29 -0.65 -2.49 5.41
N TRP A 30 0.40 -1.68 5.34
CA TRP A 30 0.70 -0.65 6.35
C TRP A 30 0.10 0.73 6.02
N VAL A 31 -0.52 0.88 4.87
CA VAL A 31 -0.98 2.17 4.36
C VAL A 31 -2.50 2.19 4.31
N THR A 32 -3.06 3.27 4.84
CA THR A 32 -4.49 3.54 4.74
C THR A 32 -4.77 4.76 3.86
N VAL A 33 -5.89 4.71 3.14
CA VAL A 33 -6.46 5.82 2.37
C VAL A 33 -7.88 6.02 2.90
N ASP A 34 -8.14 7.17 3.51
CA ASP A 34 -9.41 7.46 4.21
C ASP A 34 -9.84 6.38 5.22
N GLY A 35 -8.85 5.73 5.85
CA GLY A 35 -9.06 4.69 6.86
C GLY A 35 -9.17 3.26 6.33
N GLU A 36 -9.20 3.06 5.01
CA GLU A 36 -9.18 1.72 4.39
C GLU A 36 -7.75 1.32 4.04
N ILE A 37 -7.37 0.06 4.32
CA ILE A 37 -6.06 -0.46 3.96
C ILE A 37 -5.99 -0.67 2.45
N ILE A 38 -4.99 -0.07 1.80
CA ILE A 38 -4.73 -0.25 0.38
C ILE A 38 -3.36 -0.91 0.21
N ASP A 39 -3.32 -2.02 -0.52
CA ASP A 39 -2.13 -2.82 -0.77
C ASP A 39 -1.55 -2.68 -2.19
N GLU A 40 -2.12 -1.75 -2.98
CA GLU A 40 -1.74 -1.51 -4.37
C GLU A 40 -0.93 -0.20 -4.56
N PRO A 41 0.38 -0.26 -4.88
CA PRO A 41 1.21 0.94 -5.04
C PRO A 41 0.74 1.91 -6.15
N GLN A 42 0.07 1.38 -7.17
CA GLN A 42 -0.50 2.14 -8.29
C GLN A 42 -1.83 2.82 -7.99
N PHE A 43 -2.46 2.54 -6.85
CA PHE A 43 -3.75 3.11 -6.47
C PHE A 43 -3.72 4.64 -6.60
N GLN A 44 -4.75 5.22 -7.21
CA GLN A 44 -4.80 6.65 -7.47
C GLN A 44 -5.44 7.38 -6.29
N VAL A 45 -4.74 8.37 -5.76
CA VAL A 45 -5.23 9.27 -4.71
C VAL A 45 -5.21 10.72 -5.20
N ASP A 46 -6.20 11.50 -4.79
CA ASP A 46 -6.25 12.95 -4.91
C ASP A 46 -6.19 13.65 -3.53
N GLN A 47 -7.33 13.81 -2.88
CA GLN A 47 -7.50 14.56 -1.63
C GLN A 47 -7.66 13.64 -0.41
N GLN A 48 -7.67 12.33 -0.61
CA GLN A 48 -7.80 11.35 0.48
C GLN A 48 -6.65 11.51 1.48
N VAL A 49 -6.95 11.17 2.74
CA VAL A 49 -5.99 11.12 3.83
C VAL A 49 -5.20 9.82 3.70
N VAL A 50 -3.95 9.96 3.25
CA VAL A 50 -2.97 8.86 3.24
C VAL A 50 -2.22 8.85 4.56
N ALA A 51 -2.25 7.72 5.26
CA ALA A 51 -1.56 7.54 6.54
C ALA A 51 -0.82 6.20 6.58
N LEU A 52 0.38 6.23 7.17
CA LEU A 52 1.16 5.04 7.52
C LEU A 52 0.78 4.60 8.94
N LEU A 53 0.47 3.32 9.12
CA LEU A 53 0.10 2.76 10.41
C LEU A 53 1.30 2.75 11.40
N PRO A 54 1.06 2.91 12.72
CA PRO A 54 2.13 2.83 13.72
C PRO A 54 2.86 1.48 13.68
N GLY A 55 4.18 1.53 13.75
CA GLY A 55 5.03 0.32 13.73
C GLY A 55 5.20 -0.31 12.35
N ALA A 56 4.81 0.38 11.28
CA ALA A 56 5.00 -0.08 9.91
C ALA A 56 6.45 -0.48 9.62
N LYS A 57 6.62 -1.57 8.87
CA LYS A 57 7.92 -2.09 8.45
C LYS A 57 7.95 -2.25 6.94
N ALA A 58 9.04 -1.76 6.33
CA ALA A 58 9.31 -1.94 4.91
C ALA A 58 10.02 -3.29 4.68
N ASP A 59 9.42 -4.36 5.17
CA ASP A 59 9.93 -5.72 5.00
C ASP A 59 9.22 -6.39 3.81
N ALA A 60 9.94 -7.21 3.05
CA ALA A 60 9.30 -8.03 2.04
C ALA A 60 8.41 -9.07 2.72
N PRO A 61 7.18 -9.32 2.21
CA PRO A 61 6.34 -10.36 2.77
C PRO A 61 7.04 -11.70 2.65
N GLU A 62 6.97 -12.48 3.73
CA GLU A 62 7.51 -13.84 3.71
C GLU A 62 6.70 -14.72 2.73
N PRO A 63 7.36 -15.60 1.98
CA PRO A 63 6.66 -16.50 1.07
C PRO A 63 5.74 -17.44 1.86
N VAL A 64 4.49 -17.59 1.39
CA VAL A 64 3.49 -18.49 1.99
C VAL A 64 3.03 -19.57 1.01
N THR A 65 2.73 -20.76 1.53
CA THR A 65 2.14 -21.86 0.76
C THR A 65 0.67 -21.99 1.13
N LEU A 66 -0.23 -21.88 0.15
CA LEU A 66 -1.67 -22.03 0.34
C LEU A 66 -2.13 -23.40 -0.16
N LEU A 67 -2.93 -24.12 0.65
CA LEU A 67 -3.70 -25.29 0.21
C LEU A 67 -5.15 -24.84 0.00
N LEU A 68 -5.57 -24.74 -1.25
CA LEU A 68 -6.93 -24.34 -1.62
C LEU A 68 -7.74 -25.57 -2.05
N HIS A 69 -8.83 -25.88 -1.35
CA HIS A 69 -9.89 -26.74 -1.89
C HIS A 69 -10.89 -25.86 -2.64
N GLN A 70 -10.79 -25.84 -3.97
CA GLN A 70 -11.70 -25.08 -4.82
C GLN A 70 -12.85 -25.99 -5.28
N GLU A 71 -14.08 -25.61 -4.90
CA GLU A 71 -15.30 -26.28 -5.34
C GLU A 71 -15.54 -26.07 -6.85
N ALA A 72 -16.33 -26.95 -7.47
CA ALA A 72 -16.76 -26.77 -8.84
C ALA A 72 -17.71 -25.56 -8.97
N GLY A 73 -17.59 -24.83 -10.09
CA GLY A 73 -18.46 -23.73 -10.51
C GLY A 73 -19.07 -23.99 -11.88
#